data_AF-A0A821VRS0-F1
#
_entry.id   AF-A0A821VRS0-F1
#
_cell.length_a   1.000
_cell.length_b   1.000
_cell.length_c   1.000
_cell.angle_alpha   90.00
_cell.angle_beta   90.00
_cell.angle_gamma   90.00
#
_symmetry.space_group_name_H-M   'P 1'
#
loop_
_entity.id
_entity.type
_entity.pdbx_description
1 polymer ?
#
loop_
_entity_poly.entity_id
_entity_poly.type
_entity_poly.pdbx_seq_one_letter_code
_entity_poly.pdbx_strand_id
1 'polypeptide(L)' 'MLFKVALACHYRIALNDKRTGFGVPEIKLGLLPGAGGTQRLVQKLSLPDALDLVLTGKEIKVKKAKSMGLVDDI' A
#
# COMPACT_ATOMS: atom_id res chain seq x y z
N MET A 1 11.45 -1.27 2.71
CA MET A 1 11.56 -0.79 1.31
C MET A 1 10.45 0.21 1.07
N LEU A 2 10.72 1.38 0.47
CA LEU A 2 9.72 2.45 0.30
C LEU A 2 8.57 1.98 -0.61
N PHE A 3 7.44 1.62 0.00
CA PHE A 3 6.24 1.09 -0.67
C PHE A 3 5.73 2.01 -1.80
N LYS A 4 5.97 3.32 -1.67
CA LYS A 4 5.66 4.34 -2.69
C LYS A 4 6.33 4.11 -4.04
N VAL A 5 7.53 3.55 -4.07
CA VAL A 5 8.23 3.23 -5.32
C VAL A 5 7.58 2.04 -6.00
N ALA A 6 7.23 1.01 -5.22
CA ALA A 6 6.50 -0.15 -5.74
C ALA A 6 5.13 0.24 -6.31
N LEU A 7 4.43 1.22 -5.70
CA LEU A 7 3.18 1.77 -6.23
C LEU A 7 3.33 2.46 -7.59
N ALA A 8 4.52 2.95 -7.95
CA ALA A 8 4.79 3.54 -9.25
C ALA A 8 5.07 2.49 -10.34
N CYS A 9 5.31 1.23 -9.97
CA CYS A 9 5.56 0.15 -10.92
C CYS A 9 4.25 -0.38 -11.53
N HIS A 10 4.34 -0.89 -12.76
CA HIS A 10 3.21 -1.51 -13.45
C HIS A 10 2.77 -2.82 -12.77
N TYR A 11 3.75 -3.60 -12.29
CA TYR A 11 3.54 -4.92 -11.71
C TYR A 11 4.30 -5.03 -10.38
N ARG A 12 3.66 -5.63 -9.36
CA ARG A 12 4.18 -5.78 -8.00
C ARG A 12 4.10 -7.25 -7.57
N ILE A 13 5.25 -7.84 -7.26
CA ILE A 13 5.39 -9.20 -6.74
C ILE A 13 5.87 -9.12 -5.29
N ALA A 14 5.27 -9.89 -4.39
CA ALA A 14 5.52 -9.84 -2.96
C ALA A 14 5.86 -11.19 -2.35
N LEU A 15 7.01 -11.30 -1.68
CA LEU A 15 7.38 -12.51 -0.95
C LEU A 15 6.31 -12.91 0.10
N ASN A 16 5.87 -14.17 0.05
CA ASN A 16 4.91 -14.78 1.01
C ASN A 16 5.50 -15.05 2.41
N ASP A 17 6.04 -14.02 3.05
CA ASP A 17 6.58 -14.10 4.41
C ASP A 17 5.69 -13.32 5.40
N LYS A 18 5.59 -13.81 6.64
CA LYS A 18 4.84 -13.12 7.72
C LYS A 18 5.43 -11.74 8.05
N ARG A 19 6.70 -11.52 7.78
CA ARG A 19 7.42 -10.25 7.99
C ARG A 19 7.09 -9.23 6.89
N THR A 20 6.65 -9.67 5.72
CA THR A 20 6.29 -8.78 4.61
C THR A 20 4.98 -8.06 4.93
N GLY A 21 5.02 -6.72 4.90
CA GLY A 21 3.85 -5.87 5.08
C GLY A 21 3.91 -4.64 4.18
N PHE A 22 2.73 -4.11 3.87
CA PHE A 22 2.52 -2.99 2.97
C PHE A 22 1.71 -1.90 3.65
N GLY A 23 2.11 -0.65 3.52
CA GLY A 23 1.42 0.48 4.12
C GLY A 23 2.17 1.78 3.90
N VAL A 24 1.51 2.89 4.22
CA VAL A 24 2.08 4.24 4.17
C VAL A 24 2.11 4.80 5.60
N PRO A 25 3.25 4.66 6.32
CA PRO A 25 3.33 5.07 7.73
C PRO A 25 3.46 6.59 7.91
N GLU A 26 3.42 7.39 6.84
CA GLU A 26 3.60 8.85 6.92
C GLU A 26 2.57 9.54 7.82
N ILE A 27 1.33 9.05 7.82
CA ILE A 27 0.27 9.63 8.66
C ILE A 27 0.56 9.47 10.15
N LYS A 28 1.31 8.43 10.54
CA LYS A 28 1.78 8.23 11.92
C LYS A 28 2.82 9.26 12.33
N LEU A 29 3.48 9.91 11.37
CA LEU A 29 4.40 11.02 11.57
C LEU A 29 3.71 12.38 11.43
N GLY A 30 2.37 12.41 11.30
CA GLY A 30 1.59 13.63 11.06
C GLY A 30 1.71 14.16 9.63
N LEU A 31 2.23 13.35 8.70
CA LEU A 31 2.47 13.74 7.32
C LEU A 31 1.52 13.01 6.38
N LEU A 32 1.01 13.73 5.37
CA LEU A 32 0.27 13.08 4.30
C LEU A 32 1.23 12.43 3.27
N PRO A 33 0.85 11.33 2.60
CA PRO A 33 1.68 10.68 1.59
C PRO A 33 2.00 11.52 0.35
N GLY A 34 3.00 12.41 0.45
CA GLY A 34 3.29 13.42 -0.59
C GLY A 34 3.93 12.91 -1.89
N ALA A 35 4.51 11.70 -1.92
CA ALA A 35 5.15 11.16 -3.12
C ALA A 35 4.14 10.44 -4.05
N GLY A 36 2.92 10.95 -4.14
CA GLY A 36 1.82 10.36 -4.92
C GLY A 36 1.28 9.05 -4.35
N GLY A 37 1.42 8.83 -3.03
CA GLY A 37 0.84 7.66 -2.36
C GLY A 37 -0.68 7.72 -2.33
N THR A 38 -1.25 8.92 -2.15
CA THR A 38 -2.70 9.15 -2.15
C THR A 38 -3.31 8.91 -3.53
N GLN A 39 -2.74 9.49 -4.60
CA GLN A 39 -3.28 9.32 -5.95
C GLN A 39 -3.16 7.87 -6.44
N ARG A 40 -1.99 7.23 -6.29
CA ARG A 40 -1.78 5.87 -6.81
C ARG A 40 -2.56 4.81 -6.04
N LEU A 41 -2.76 4.98 -4.73
CA LEU A 41 -3.59 4.06 -3.94
C LEU A 41 -5.05 4.12 -4.36
N VAL A 42 -5.61 5.31 -4.55
CA VAL A 42 -7.01 5.48 -4.97
C VAL A 42 -7.25 4.95 -6.40
N GLN A 43 -6.23 4.98 -7.27
CA GLN A 43 -6.33 4.40 -8.62
C GLN A 43 -6.24 2.86 -8.65
N LYS A 44 -5.56 2.25 -7.68
CA LYS A 44 -5.31 0.80 -7.63
C LYS A 44 -6.31 0.03 -6.77
N LEU A 45 -6.80 0.65 -5.70
CA LEU A 45 -7.67 0.04 -4.71
C LEU A 45 -9.08 0.61 -4.80
N SER A 46 -10.03 -0.06 -4.13
CA SER A 46 -11.32 0.56 -3.85
C SER A 46 -11.12 1.85 -3.04
N LEU A 47 -11.96 2.86 -3.25
CA LEU A 47 -11.86 4.13 -2.53
C LEU A 47 -11.87 3.94 -0.99
N PRO A 48 -12.74 3.09 -0.39
CA PRO A 48 -12.71 2.84 1.04
C PRO A 48 -11.39 2.25 1.52
N ASP A 49 -10.84 1.29 0.79
CA ASP A 49 -9.58 0.62 1.14
C ASP A 49 -8.37 1.55 1.02
N ALA A 50 -8.37 2.40 -0.01
CA ALA A 50 -7.33 3.40 -0.21
C ALA A 50 -7.35 4.43 0.94
N LEU A 51 -8.53 4.95 1.29
CA LEU A 51 -8.68 5.90 2.39
C LEU A 51 -8.28 5.27 3.72
N ASP A 52 -8.70 4.04 3.99
CA ASP A 52 -8.34 3.31 5.20
C ASP A 52 -6.81 3.18 5.34
N LEU A 53 -6.09 2.83 4.27
CA LEU A 53 -4.62 2.76 4.29
C LEU A 53 -3.95 4.13 4.47
N VAL A 54 -4.45 5.17 3.80
CA VAL A 54 -3.90 6.53 3.86
C VAL A 54 -4.15 7.19 5.21
N LEU A 55 -5.34 7.01 5.80
CA LEU A 55 -5.77 7.67 7.03
C LEU A 55 -5.29 6.93 8.29
N THR A 56 -5.22 5.60 8.26
CA THR A 56 -4.79 4.83 9.45
C THR A 56 -3.29 4.55 9.47
N GLY A 57 -2.63 4.57 8.31
CA GLY A 57 -1.22 4.19 8.18
C GLY A 57 -0.94 2.76 8.64
N LYS A 58 -1.97 1.91 8.65
CA LYS A 58 -1.84 0.51 9.07
C LYS A 58 -1.10 -0.30 8.03
N GLU A 59 -0.35 -1.28 8.52
CA GLU A 59 0.33 -2.23 7.67
C GLU A 59 -0.61 -3.40 7.37
N ILE A 60 -0.73 -3.77 6.10
CA ILE A 60 -1.47 -4.96 5.67
C ILE A 60 -0.51 -6.05 5.21
N LYS A 61 -0.89 -7.30 5.50
CA LYS A 61 -0.10 -8.48 5.14
C LYS A 61 -0.33 -8.90 3.69
N VAL A 62 0.62 -9.66 3.16
CA VAL A 62 0.69 -10.14 1.76
C VAL A 62 -0.64 -10.70 1.26
N LYS A 63 -1.30 -11.59 2.02
CA LYS A 63 -2.58 -12.20 1.63
C LYS A 63 -3.67 -11.15 1.38
N LYS A 64 -3.80 -10.17 2.28
CA LYS A 64 -4.78 -9.08 2.17
C LYS A 64 -4.39 -8.11 1.05
N ALA A 65 -3.10 -7.84 0.89
CA ALA A 65 -2.60 -7.00 -0.19
C ALA A 65 -2.90 -7.58 -1.59
N LYS A 66 -2.79 -8.91 -1.78
CA LYS A 66 -3.19 -9.58 -3.04
C LYS A 66 -4.70 -9.55 -3.24
N SER A 67 -5.50 -9.83 -2.20
CA SER A 67 -6.96 -9.81 -2.34
C SER A 67 -7.52 -8.43 -2.68
N MET A 68 -6.86 -7.36 -2.23
CA MET A 68 -7.25 -5.98 -2.51
C MET A 68 -6.75 -5.47 -3.86
N GLY A 69 -5.89 -6.22 -4.58
CA GLY A 69 -5.26 -5.77 -5.83
C GLY A 69 -4.07 -4.81 -5.63
N LEU A 70 -3.58 -4.68 -4.39
CA LEU A 70 -2.39 -3.89 -4.09
C LEU A 70 -1.11 -4.56 -4.60
N VAL A 71 -1.09 -5.89 -4.57
CA VAL A 71 -0.03 -6.76 -5.07
C VAL A 71 -0.60 -7.61 -6.19
N ASP A 72 0.12 -7.69 -7.31
CA ASP A 72 -0.34 -8.41 -8.48
C ASP A 72 -0.03 -9.93 -8.33
N ASP A 73 1.12 -10.30 -7.75
CA ASP A 73 1.43 -11.70 -7.43
C ASP A 73 2.30 -11.93 -6.17
N ILE A 74 2.39 -13.18 -5.71
CA ILE A 74 3.08 -13.61 -4.48
C ILE A 74 4.21 -14.58 -4.77
#